data_AF-A0A3Q0JNZ2-F1
#
_entry.id   AF-A0A3Q0JNZ2-F1
#
_cell.length_a   1.000
_cell.length_b   1.000
_cell.length_c   1.000
_cell.angle_alpha   90.00
_cell.angle_beta   90.00
_cell.angle_gamma   90.00
#
_symmetry.space_group_name_H-M   'P 1'
#
loop_
_entity.id
_entity.type
_entity.pdbx_description
1 polymer ?
#
loop_
_entity_poly.entity_id
_entity_poly.type
_entity_poly.pdbx_seq_one_letter_code
_entity_poly.pdbx_strand_id
1 'polypeptide(L)'
;MNNWPPLPEGFCFQPCFYQDIDVEIPVEFQRIVRHLYYLWIFHAGLMLVNILGSLLLMMHSGEIERVFLAVFFTFLLTPFSFVCWFRPAYKAFKDDSSFNFMVFFFIFIFQFIVSLIQAIGTQGSGT
;
A
#
# COMPACT_ATOMS: atom_id res chain seq x y z
N MET A 1 14.51 -5.82 20.17
CA MET A 1 13.39 -5.11 19.52
C MET A 1 12.93 -6.01 18.38
N ASN A 2 11.87 -6.78 18.59
CA ASN A 2 11.34 -7.68 17.57
C ASN A 2 10.29 -6.93 16.78
N ASN A 3 10.67 -6.35 15.64
CA ASN A 3 9.71 -5.79 14.70
C ASN A 3 9.46 -6.82 13.60
N TRP A 4 8.19 -7.07 13.29
CA TRP A 4 7.77 -7.95 12.21
C TRP A 4 7.30 -7.12 11.00
N PRO A 5 7.74 -7.42 9.77
CA PRO A 5 8.78 -8.40 9.44
C PRO A 5 10.18 -7.89 9.86
N PRO A 6 11.10 -8.81 10.18
CA PRO A 6 12.48 -8.45 10.51
C PRO A 6 13.12 -7.80 9.29
N LEU A 7 13.58 -6.55 9.46
CA LEU A 7 14.33 -5.86 8.43
C LEU A 7 15.78 -6.38 8.41
N PRO A 8 16.45 -6.40 7.24
CA PRO A 8 17.86 -6.73 7.16
C PRO A 8 18.68 -5.77 8.04
N GLU A 9 19.68 -6.29 8.76
CA GLU A 9 20.48 -5.53 9.73
C GLU A 9 21.24 -4.32 9.14
N GLY A 10 21.34 -4.23 7.80
CA GLY A 10 22.01 -3.14 7.08
C GLY A 10 21.07 -2.10 6.44
N PHE A 11 19.76 -2.12 6.71
CA PHE A 11 18.83 -1.15 6.13
C PHE A 11 18.87 0.18 6.93
N CYS A 12 19.18 1.29 6.26
CA CYS A 12 19.34 2.62 6.91
C CYS A 12 18.07 3.16 7.56
N PHE A 13 16.89 2.65 7.22
CA PHE A 13 15.63 3.12 7.78
C PHE A 13 15.13 2.15 8.83
N GLN A 14 15.02 2.62 10.07
CA GLN A 14 14.31 1.89 11.11
C GLN A 14 12.80 1.93 10.82
N PRO A 15 12.04 0.88 11.20
CA PRO A 15 10.61 0.89 11.01
C PRO A 15 10.00 2.03 11.83
N CYS A 16 9.26 2.92 11.15
CA CYS A 16 8.64 4.10 11.78
C CYS A 16 7.62 3.70 12.88
N PHE A 17 7.10 2.48 12.80
CA PHE A 17 6.16 1.93 13.77
C PHE A 17 6.63 0.54 14.21
N TYR A 18 6.50 0.29 15.52
CA TYR A 18 6.55 -1.06 16.05
C TYR A 18 5.32 -1.84 15.58
N GLN A 19 5.55 -3.02 15.04
CA GLN A 19 4.52 -3.94 14.61
C GLN A 19 4.95 -5.36 14.95
N ASP A 20 4.17 -6.06 15.78
CA ASP A 20 4.42 -7.45 16.13
C ASP A 20 3.12 -8.24 16.05
N ILE A 21 2.91 -8.91 14.90
CA ILE A 21 1.68 -9.63 14.62
C ILE A 21 1.50 -10.82 15.58
N ASP A 22 2.60 -11.48 15.97
CA ASP A 22 2.52 -12.69 16.77
C ASP A 22 2.10 -12.39 18.23
N VAL A 23 2.36 -11.16 18.70
CA VAL A 23 2.03 -10.70 20.06
C VAL A 23 0.76 -9.84 20.10
N GLU A 24 0.57 -8.93 19.14
CA GLU A 24 -0.52 -7.96 19.20
C GLU A 24 -1.84 -8.50 18.64
N ILE A 25 -1.82 -9.48 17.73
CA ILE A 25 -3.01 -9.97 17.04
C ILE A 25 -3.40 -11.36 17.56
N PRO A 26 -4.67 -11.63 17.89
CA PRO A 26 -5.15 -12.96 18.25
C PRO A 26 -4.81 -14.01 17.18
N VAL A 27 -4.43 -15.22 17.61
CA VAL A 27 -3.86 -16.29 16.75
C VAL A 27 -4.76 -16.61 15.55
N GLU A 28 -6.07 -16.50 15.73
CA GLU A 28 -7.10 -16.73 14.73
C GLU A 28 -6.99 -15.75 13.55
N PHE A 29 -6.60 -14.50 13.82
CA PHE A 29 -6.55 -13.41 12.83
C PHE A 29 -5.14 -13.13 12.29
N GLN A 30 -4.09 -13.67 12.90
CA GLN A 30 -2.71 -13.42 12.49
C GLN A 30 -2.47 -13.72 11.01
N ARG A 31 -3.03 -14.81 10.49
CA ARG A 31 -2.89 -15.16 9.05
C ARG A 31 -3.53 -14.09 8.17
N ILE A 32 -4.69 -13.56 8.54
CA ILE A 32 -5.40 -12.54 7.77
C ILE A 32 -4.61 -11.24 7.77
N VAL A 33 -4.13 -10.79 8.93
CA VAL A 33 -3.31 -9.56 9.04
C VAL A 33 -2.02 -9.67 8.24
N ARG A 34 -1.37 -10.85 8.20
CA ARG A 34 -0.20 -11.08 7.32
C ARG A 34 -0.55 -10.94 5.84
N HIS A 35 -1.69 -11.47 5.39
CA HIS A 35 -2.12 -11.31 3.99
C HIS A 35 -2.43 -9.85 3.67
N LEU A 36 -3.07 -9.11 4.57
CA LEU A 36 -3.28 -7.66 4.40
C LEU A 36 -1.96 -6.91 4.29
N TYR A 37 -0.96 -7.26 5.09
CA TYR A 37 0.37 -6.67 5.01
C TYR A 37 1.04 -6.95 3.65
N TYR A 38 1.00 -8.19 3.17
CA TYR A 38 1.52 -8.51 1.84
C TYR A 38 0.76 -7.81 0.72
N LEU A 39 -0.56 -7.65 0.86
CA LEU A 39 -1.38 -6.91 -0.09
C LEU A 39 -0.97 -5.43 -0.12
N TRP A 40 -0.61 -4.86 1.03
CA TRP A 40 -0.06 -3.51 1.09
C TRP A 40 1.30 -3.38 0.42
N ILE A 41 2.23 -4.30 0.68
CA ILE A 41 3.52 -4.32 -0.03
C ILE A 41 3.29 -4.47 -1.54
N PHE A 42 2.38 -5.35 -1.95
CA PHE A 42 2.07 -5.56 -3.36
C PHE A 42 1.52 -4.29 -4.01
N HIS A 43 0.63 -3.57 -3.33
CA HIS A 43 0.14 -2.27 -3.81
C HIS A 43 1.27 -1.24 -3.98
N ALA A 44 2.18 -1.14 -3.00
CA ALA A 44 3.35 -0.27 -3.11
C ALA A 44 4.27 -0.69 -4.28
N GLY A 45 4.48 -2.00 -4.45
CA GLY A 45 5.24 -2.56 -5.58
C GLY A 45 4.62 -2.25 -6.94
N LEU A 46 3.29 -2.35 -7.07
CA LEU A 46 2.57 -1.96 -8.28
C LEU A 46 2.77 -0.49 -8.62
N MET A 47 2.71 0.41 -7.63
CA MET A 47 2.98 1.83 -7.84
C MET A 47 4.40 2.10 -8.33
N LEU A 48 5.39 1.38 -7.81
CA LEU A 48 6.77 1.47 -8.29
C LEU A 48 6.91 0.95 -9.73
N VAL A 49 6.24 -0.16 -10.06
CA VAL A 49 6.19 -0.67 -11.44
C VAL A 49 5.50 0.34 -12.36
N ASN A 50 4.50 1.09 -11.89
CA ASN A 50 3.87 2.16 -12.65
C ASN A 50 4.86 3.30 -13.00
N ILE A 51 5.74 3.68 -12.07
CA ILE A 51 6.83 4.63 -12.36
C ILE A 51 7.78 4.04 -13.40
N LEU A 52 8.18 2.78 -13.26
CA LEU A 52 9.08 2.13 -14.24
C LEU A 52 8.44 2.06 -15.63
N GLY A 53 7.16 1.68 -15.71
CA GLY A 53 6.42 1.63 -16.98
C GLY A 53 6.30 2.99 -17.64
N SER A 54 5.97 4.04 -16.88
CA SER A 54 5.91 5.41 -17.41
C SER A 54 7.29 5.93 -17.84
N LEU A 55 8.38 5.56 -17.15
CA LEU A 55 9.74 5.88 -17.58
C LEU A 55 10.11 5.20 -18.90
N LEU A 56 9.76 3.92 -19.07
CA LEU A 56 9.99 3.20 -20.33
C LEU A 56 9.18 3.82 -21.49
N LEU A 57 7.92 4.19 -21.25
CA LEU A 57 7.10 4.87 -22.24
C LEU A 57 7.66 6.26 -22.59
N MET A 58 8.14 7.01 -21.60
CA MET A 58 8.81 8.30 -21.82
C MET A 58 10.03 8.16 -22.75
N MET A 59 10.81 7.08 -22.64
CA MET A 59 11.94 6.84 -23.54
C MET A 59 11.50 6.58 -25.00
N HIS A 60 10.26 6.11 -25.20
CA HIS A 60 9.72 5.82 -26.53
C HIS A 60 8.95 7.00 -27.14
N SER A 61 8.04 7.62 -26.39
CA SER A 61 7.13 8.67 -26.88
C SER A 61 7.51 10.10 -26.44
N GLY A 62 8.45 10.25 -25.49
CA GLY A 62 8.89 11.55 -24.97
C GLY A 62 7.92 12.23 -23.99
N GLU A 63 6.84 11.55 -23.58
CA GLU A 63 5.78 12.11 -22.74
C GLU A 63 6.16 12.09 -21.24
N ILE A 64 6.74 13.19 -20.74
CA ILE A 64 7.14 13.33 -19.33
C ILE A 64 5.93 13.40 -18.37
N GLU A 65 4.77 13.85 -18.86
CA GLU A 65 3.56 14.04 -18.04
C GLU A 65 3.14 12.76 -17.30
N ARG A 66 3.25 11.59 -17.96
CA ARG A 66 2.91 10.30 -17.38
C ARG A 66 3.82 9.93 -16.21
N VAL A 67 5.11 10.24 -16.32
CA VAL A 67 6.10 10.00 -15.27
C VAL A 67 5.80 10.88 -14.05
N PHE A 68 5.53 12.17 -14.26
CA PHE A 68 5.19 13.07 -13.17
C PHE A 68 3.94 12.61 -12.43
N LEU A 69 2.90 12.21 -13.17
CA LEU A 69 1.66 11.71 -12.58
C LEU A 69 1.87 10.39 -11.82
N ALA A 70 2.66 9.46 -12.37
CA ALA A 70 2.99 8.19 -11.71
C ALA A 70 3.77 8.40 -10.40
N VAL A 71 4.74 9.32 -10.41
CA VAL A 71 5.51 9.69 -9.20
C VAL A 71 4.59 10.34 -8.16
N PHE A 72 3.76 11.30 -8.57
CA PHE A 72 2.82 11.99 -7.69
C PHE A 72 1.85 10.99 -7.02
N PHE A 73 1.23 10.11 -7.80
CA PHE A 73 0.32 9.10 -7.27
C PHE A 73 1.03 8.11 -6.35
N THR A 74 2.26 7.71 -6.67
CA THR A 74 3.03 6.81 -5.80
C THR A 74 3.28 7.45 -4.43
N PHE A 75 3.73 8.71 -4.40
CA PHE A 75 4.01 9.41 -3.14
C PHE A 75 2.76 9.77 -2.33
N LEU A 76 1.61 9.96 -2.99
CA LEU A 76 0.36 10.26 -2.29
C LEU A 76 -0.35 8.99 -1.82
N LEU A 77 -0.53 8.01 -2.72
CA LEU A 77 -1.30 6.81 -2.46
C LEU A 77 -0.55 5.82 -1.55
N THR A 78 0.77 5.70 -1.63
CA THR A 78 1.51 4.76 -0.77
C THR A 78 1.37 5.08 0.73
N PRO A 79 1.70 6.29 1.23
CA PRO A 79 1.53 6.61 2.64
C PRO A 79 0.07 6.78 3.03
N PHE A 80 -0.78 7.33 2.16
CA PHE A 80 -2.21 7.42 2.43
C PHE A 80 -2.81 6.04 2.63
N SER A 81 -2.43 5.08 1.78
CA SER A 81 -2.91 3.72 1.90
C SER A 81 -2.49 3.11 3.26
N PHE A 82 -1.23 3.25 3.65
CA PHE A 82 -0.78 2.77 4.96
C PHE A 82 -1.60 3.33 6.13
N VAL A 83 -1.82 4.65 6.15
CA VAL A 83 -2.51 5.35 7.25
C VAL A 83 -4.02 5.08 7.24
N CYS A 84 -4.63 4.99 6.06
CA CYS A 84 -6.07 5.04 5.91
C CYS A 84 -6.73 3.67 5.72
N TRP A 85 -6.03 2.64 5.23
CA TRP A 85 -6.60 1.29 5.16
C TRP A 85 -5.81 0.29 6.01
N PHE A 86 -4.48 0.20 5.87
CA PHE A 86 -3.71 -0.83 6.56
C PHE A 86 -3.74 -0.66 8.09
N ARG A 87 -3.48 0.56 8.58
CA ARG A 87 -3.45 0.85 10.02
C ARG A 87 -4.81 0.69 10.71
N PRO A 88 -5.94 1.18 10.14
CA PRO A 88 -7.26 0.89 10.68
C PRO A 88 -7.57 -0.61 10.66
N ALA A 89 -7.20 -1.34 9.61
CA ALA A 89 -7.39 -2.79 9.57
C ALA A 89 -6.62 -3.50 10.68
N TYR A 90 -5.34 -3.15 10.85
CA TYR A 90 -4.51 -3.70 11.93
C TYR A 90 -5.15 -3.46 13.30
N LYS A 91 -5.62 -2.23 13.53
CA LYS A 91 -6.31 -1.87 14.77
C LYS A 91 -7.65 -2.59 14.93
N ALA A 92 -8.38 -2.80 13.83
CA ALA A 92 -9.64 -3.52 13.82
C ALA A 92 -9.46 -4.96 14.29
N PHE A 93 -8.45 -5.67 13.78
CA PHE A 93 -8.14 -7.04 14.20
C PHE A 93 -7.52 -7.13 15.60
N LYS A 94 -6.82 -6.08 16.05
CA LYS A 94 -6.24 -6.03 17.40
C LYS A 94 -7.31 -5.85 18.49
N ASP A 95 -8.17 -4.85 18.30
CA ASP A 95 -9.16 -4.44 19.32
C ASP A 95 -10.55 -5.06 19.06
N ASP A 96 -10.67 -5.96 18.07
CA ASP A 96 -11.93 -6.51 17.53
C ASP A 96 -13.00 -5.44 17.29
N SER A 97 -12.58 -4.35 16.65
CA SER A 97 -13.36 -3.12 16.56
C SER A 97 -14.11 -2.97 15.23
N SER A 98 -15.43 -3.17 15.25
CA SER A 98 -16.30 -3.07 14.07
C SER A 98 -16.27 -1.70 13.37
N PHE A 99 -16.07 -0.62 14.13
CA PHE A 99 -15.95 0.73 13.53
C PHE A 99 -14.69 0.85 12.68
N ASN A 100 -13.55 0.33 13.15
CA ASN A 100 -12.32 0.33 12.36
C ASN A 100 -12.44 -0.56 11.12
N PHE A 101 -13.17 -1.68 11.19
CA PHE A 101 -13.50 -2.48 10.02
C PHE A 101 -14.31 -1.71 8.99
N MET A 102 -15.33 -0.94 9.41
CA MET A 102 -16.14 -0.13 8.51
C MET A 102 -15.29 0.93 7.77
N VAL A 103 -14.42 1.63 8.48
CA VAL A 103 -13.49 2.62 7.90
C VAL A 103 -12.54 1.95 6.90
N PHE A 104 -11.98 0.79 7.24
CA PHE A 104 -11.14 0.00 6.33
C PHE A 104 -11.87 -0.33 5.02
N PHE A 105 -13.05 -0.94 5.09
CA PHE A 105 -13.78 -1.35 3.88
C PHE A 105 -14.18 -0.15 3.02
N PHE A 106 -14.64 0.93 3.65
CA PHE A 106 -15.01 2.15 2.93
C PHE A 106 -13.82 2.69 2.12
N ILE A 107 -12.68 2.90 2.76
CA ILE A 107 -11.47 3.46 2.11
C ILE A 107 -10.90 2.48 1.08
N PHE A 108 -10.89 1.18 1.40
CA PHE A 108 -10.38 0.14 0.50
C PHE A 108 -11.18 0.07 -0.80
N ILE A 109 -12.51 0.26 -0.77
CA ILE A 109 -13.33 0.30 -1.98
C ILE A 109 -12.93 1.47 -2.90
N PHE A 110 -12.71 2.68 -2.36
CA PHE A 110 -12.24 3.80 -3.18
C PHE A 110 -10.87 3.51 -3.80
N GLN A 111 -9.93 3.00 -3.00
CA GLN A 111 -8.60 2.63 -3.49
C GLN A 111 -8.69 1.54 -4.58
N PHE A 112 -9.58 0.57 -4.41
CA PHE A 112 -9.82 -0.48 -5.39
C PHE A 112 -10.36 0.08 -6.71
N ILE A 113 -11.35 1.00 -6.66
CA ILE A 113 -11.88 1.67 -7.86
C ILE A 113 -10.78 2.47 -8.57
N VAL A 114 -9.97 3.25 -7.84
CA VAL A 114 -8.84 3.99 -8.42
C VAL A 114 -7.84 3.05 -9.09
N SER A 115 -7.52 1.93 -8.42
CA SER A 115 -6.61 0.92 -8.97
C SER A 115 -7.16 0.26 -10.23
N LEU A 116 -8.47 0.03 -10.31
CA LEU A 116 -9.12 -0.48 -11.53
C LEU A 116 -9.05 0.53 -12.68
N ILE A 117 -9.28 1.81 -12.41
CA ILE A 117 -9.17 2.88 -13.42
C ILE A 117 -7.73 2.95 -13.96
N GLN A 118 -6.74 2.91 -13.07
CA GLN A 118 -5.32 2.86 -13.44
C GLN A 118 -4.97 1.58 -14.23
N ALA A 119 -5.56 0.44 -13.89
CA ALA A 119 -5.32 -0.82 -14.61
C ALA A 119 -5.92 -0.84 -16.02
N ILE A 120 -7.04 -0.13 -16.26
CA ILE A 120 -7.68 -0.05 -17.58
C ILE A 120 -6.88 0.84 -18.55
N GLY A 121 -6.06 1.76 -18.04
CA GLY A 121 -5.20 2.59 -18.89
C GLY A 121 -5.99 3.55 -19.79
N THR A 122 -6.93 4.31 -19.21
CA THR A 122 -7.63 5.36 -19.97
C THR A 122 -6.64 6.47 -20.38
N GLN A 123 -6.71 6.92 -21.63
CA GLN A 123 -5.84 7.98 -22.15
C GLN A 123 -5.84 9.20 -21.20
N GLY A 124 -4.65 9.57 -20.71
CA GLY A 124 -4.46 10.72 -19.80
C GLY A 124 -4.49 10.39 -18.30
N SER A 125 -4.67 9.13 -17.89
CA SER A 125 -4.68 8.74 -16.47
C SER A 125 -3.30 8.42 -15.87
N GLY A 126 -2.23 8.57 -16.65
CA GLY A 126 -0.84 8.34 -16.21
C GLY A 126 -0.44 6.86 -16.12
N THR A 127 -1.11 6.02 -16.88
CA THR A 127 -0.88 4.58 -17.10
C THR A 127 -1.05 4.29 -18.59
#